data_AF-A0A497GZD0-F1
#
_entry.id   AF-A0A497GZD0-F1
#
_cell.length_a   1.000
_cell.length_b   1.000
_cell.length_c   1.000
_cell.angle_alpha   90.00
_cell.angle_beta   90.00
_cell.angle_gamma   90.00
#
_symmetry.space_group_name_H-M   'P 1'
#
loop_
_entity.id
_entity.type
_entity.pdbx_description
1 polymer ?
#
loop_
_entity_poly.entity_id
_entity_poly.type
_entity_poly.pdbx_seq_one_letter_code
_entity_poly.pdbx_strand_id
1 'polypeptide(L)'
;MNVRAVAFDLDGTIAKTSVRFAPYRERIGCDGGDVLSYIEKCDAALRKRMYTVLDEYERSIEEDCVLDEDFPRVMTFLSERNIKTGIVTRSSHRHAVAVTQKLGISADAIIGRDDTAP
;
A
#
# COMPACT_ATOMS: atom_id res chain seq x y z
N MET A 1 0.10 28.95 -1.33
CA MET A 1 -0.31 27.60 -1.78
C MET A 1 -1.61 27.26 -1.05
N ASN A 2 -2.69 26.92 -1.75
CA ASN A 2 -4.02 26.63 -1.16
C ASN A 2 -4.28 25.11 -1.12
N VAL A 3 -3.32 24.37 -0.55
CA VAL A 3 -3.43 22.92 -0.37
C VAL A 3 -3.92 22.66 1.05
N ARG A 4 -5.01 21.89 1.18
CA ARG A 4 -5.61 21.55 2.48
C ARG A 4 -5.27 20.14 2.97
N ALA A 5 -4.95 19.25 2.05
CA ALA A 5 -4.56 17.88 2.35
C ALA A 5 -3.59 17.32 1.30
N VAL A 6 -2.77 16.35 1.70
CA VAL A 6 -1.89 15.56 0.84
C VAL A 6 -2.13 14.08 1.12
N ALA A 7 -2.42 13.31 0.08
CA ALA A 7 -2.47 11.86 0.16
C ALA A 7 -1.20 11.26 -0.45
N PHE A 8 -0.68 10.22 0.18
CA PHE A 8 0.49 9.48 -0.27
C PHE A 8 0.09 8.06 -0.65
N ASP A 9 0.72 7.54 -1.69
CA ASP A 9 0.81 6.09 -1.85
C ASP A 9 1.75 5.50 -0.77
N LEU A 10 1.73 4.20 -0.56
CA LEU A 10 2.48 3.52 0.50
C LEU A 10 3.73 2.83 -0.02
N ASP A 11 3.55 1.74 -0.76
CA ASP A 11 4.62 0.82 -1.14
C ASP A 11 5.45 1.40 -2.28
N GLY A 12 6.77 1.58 -2.05
CA GLY A 12 7.66 2.25 -2.99
C GLY A 12 7.58 3.79 -2.96
N THR A 13 6.69 4.36 -2.15
CA THR A 13 6.60 5.82 -1.90
C THR A 13 7.08 6.16 -0.50
N ILE A 14 6.41 5.65 0.54
CA ILE A 14 6.79 5.86 1.93
C ILE A 14 7.62 4.68 2.46
N ALA A 15 7.15 3.47 2.15
CA ALA A 15 7.79 2.23 2.53
C ALA A 15 8.79 1.83 1.43
N LYS A 16 10.09 1.92 1.73
CA LYS A 16 11.14 1.35 0.88
C LYS A 16 11.20 -0.15 1.14
N THR A 17 11.12 -0.95 0.08
CA THR A 17 11.23 -2.41 0.16
C THR A 17 12.00 -2.95 -1.05
N SER A 18 12.76 -4.01 -0.81
CA SER A 18 13.46 -4.78 -1.83
C SER A 18 12.56 -5.85 -2.46
N VAL A 19 11.44 -6.19 -1.82
CA VAL A 19 10.51 -7.25 -2.24
C VAL A 19 9.99 -6.96 -3.64
N ARG A 20 10.15 -7.92 -4.54
CA ARG A 20 9.73 -7.81 -5.95
C ARG A 20 8.37 -8.47 -6.11
N PHE A 21 7.46 -7.80 -6.82
CA PHE A 21 6.14 -8.34 -7.10
C PHE A 21 6.14 -9.46 -8.17
N ALA A 22 7.14 -9.50 -9.05
CA ALA A 22 7.16 -10.42 -10.19
C ALA A 22 6.97 -11.91 -9.82
N PRO A 23 7.64 -12.48 -8.80
CA PRO A 23 7.44 -13.87 -8.41
C PRO A 23 6.02 -14.16 -7.91
N TYR A 24 5.38 -13.20 -7.23
CA TYR A 24 4.01 -13.34 -6.74
C TYR A 24 3.01 -13.22 -7.90
N ARG A 25 3.29 -12.34 -8.87
CA ARG A 25 2.49 -12.20 -10.09
C ARG A 25 2.47 -13.49 -10.91
N GLU A 26 3.60 -14.18 -11.05
CA GLU A 26 3.70 -15.48 -11.72
C GLU A 26 2.83 -16.53 -11.01
N ARG A 27 2.86 -16.56 -9.68
CA ARG A 27 2.03 -17.47 -8.87
C ARG A 27 0.54 -17.17 -8.98
N ILE A 28 0.17 -15.91 -9.21
CA ILE A 28 -1.22 -15.50 -9.52
C ILE A 28 -1.61 -15.91 -10.94
N GLY A 29 -0.64 -16.13 -11.85
CA GLY A 29 -0.90 -16.48 -13.25
C GLY A 29 -1.46 -15.31 -14.05
N CYS A 30 -1.10 -14.06 -13.71
CA CYS A 30 -1.54 -12.87 -14.42
C CYS A 30 -0.51 -12.45 -15.49
N ASP A 31 -0.71 -12.95 -16.72
CA ASP A 31 0.22 -12.78 -17.85
C ASP A 31 0.34 -11.34 -18.38
N GLY A 32 -0.57 -10.44 -17.99
CA GLY A 32 -0.54 -9.04 -18.40
C GLY A 32 -1.63 -8.19 -17.78
N GLY A 33 -1.44 -6.87 -17.80
CA GLY A 33 -2.42 -5.91 -17.28
C GLY A 33 -2.43 -5.77 -15.75
N ASP A 34 -3.53 -5.27 -15.22
CA ASP A 34 -3.70 -5.03 -13.79
C ASP A 34 -4.10 -6.31 -13.03
N VAL A 35 -3.34 -6.64 -11.98
CA VAL A 35 -3.53 -7.89 -11.22
C VAL A 35 -4.85 -7.89 -10.45
N LEU A 36 -5.24 -6.77 -9.84
CA LEU A 36 -6.50 -6.71 -9.09
C LEU A 36 -7.69 -6.91 -10.05
N SER A 37 -7.66 -6.21 -11.19
CA SER A 37 -8.68 -6.38 -12.24
C SER A 37 -8.75 -7.80 -12.80
N TYR A 38 -7.62 -8.51 -12.86
CA TYR A 38 -7.57 -9.92 -13.26
C TYR A 38 -8.22 -10.83 -12.21
N ILE A 39 -7.85 -10.65 -10.93
CA ILE A 39 -8.40 -11.39 -9.79
C ILE A 39 -9.91 -11.22 -9.69
N GLU A 40 -10.43 -10.01 -9.91
CA GLU A 40 -11.87 -9.73 -9.84
C GLU A 40 -12.70 -10.47 -10.89
N LYS A 41 -12.12 -10.81 -12.05
CA LYS A 41 -12.78 -11.56 -13.12
C LYS A 41 -12.82 -13.07 -12.87
N CYS A 42 -12.04 -13.57 -11.92
CA CYS A 42 -11.97 -15.00 -11.61
C CYS A 42 -13.18 -15.48 -10.80
N ASP A 43 -13.42 -16.79 -10.78
CA ASP A 43 -14.39 -17.37 -9.85
C ASP A 43 -13.95 -17.21 -8.38
N ALA A 44 -14.89 -17.40 -7.45
CA ALA A 44 -14.64 -17.16 -6.03
C ALA A 44 -13.50 -18.02 -5.45
N ALA A 45 -13.32 -19.26 -5.92
CA ALA A 45 -12.29 -20.15 -5.41
C ALA A 45 -10.89 -19.74 -5.88
N LEU A 46 -10.76 -19.39 -7.17
CA LEU A 46 -9.52 -18.85 -7.73
C LEU A 46 -9.19 -17.48 -7.14
N ARG A 47 -10.19 -16.59 -7.05
CA ARG A 47 -10.04 -15.26 -6.44
C ARG A 47 -9.46 -15.36 -5.03
N LYS A 48 -10.02 -16.24 -4.19
CA LYS A 48 -9.52 -16.47 -2.82
C LYS A 48 -8.06 -16.95 -2.78
N ARG A 49 -7.69 -17.88 -3.68
CA ARG A 49 -6.30 -18.37 -3.77
C ARG A 49 -5.35 -17.26 -4.19
N MET A 50 -5.73 -16.43 -5.17
CA MET A 50 -4.89 -15.33 -5.65
C MET A 50 -4.73 -14.23 -4.60
N TYR A 51 -5.78 -13.89 -3.85
CA TYR A 51 -5.65 -12.97 -2.71
C TYR A 51 -4.75 -13.52 -1.61
N THR A 52 -4.72 -14.84 -1.40
CA THR A 52 -3.74 -15.44 -0.47
C THR A 52 -2.30 -15.17 -0.91
N VAL A 53 -2.02 -15.20 -2.21
CA VAL A 53 -0.70 -14.86 -2.75
C VAL A 53 -0.39 -13.37 -2.59
N LEU A 54 -1.38 -12.49 -2.74
CA LEU A 54 -1.23 -11.06 -2.44
C LEU A 54 -0.95 -10.80 -0.96
N ASP A 55 -1.63 -11.50 -0.05
CA ASP A 55 -1.41 -11.37 1.39
C ASP A 55 0.00 -11.81 1.79
N GLU A 56 0.56 -12.82 1.11
CA GLU A 56 1.95 -13.23 1.30
C GLU A 56 2.94 -12.19 0.79
N TYR A 57 2.66 -11.56 -0.36
CA TYR A 57 3.47 -10.45 -0.88
C TYR A 57 3.48 -9.27 0.09
N GLU A 58 2.30 -8.85 0.55
CA GLU A 58 2.12 -7.79 1.54
C GLU A 58 2.87 -8.12 2.84
N ARG A 59 2.80 -9.36 3.33
CA ARG A 59 3.56 -9.78 4.53
C ARG A 59 5.07 -9.71 4.33
N SER A 60 5.58 -10.10 3.17
CA SER A 60 7.01 -9.99 2.88
C SER A 60 7.47 -8.54 2.88
N ILE A 61 6.64 -7.60 2.40
CA ILE A 61 6.91 -6.16 2.53
C ILE A 61 6.90 -5.75 4.01
N GLU A 62 5.90 -6.16 4.80
CA GLU A 62 5.83 -5.86 6.24
C GLU A 62 7.11 -6.27 6.98
N GLU A 63 7.75 -7.37 6.59
CA GLU A 63 9.00 -7.84 7.20
C GLU A 63 10.21 -7.02 6.74
N ASP A 64 10.32 -6.72 5.45
CA ASP A 64 11.49 -6.08 4.81
C ASP A 64 11.47 -4.55 4.87
N CYS A 65 10.30 -3.91 4.93
CA CYS A 65 10.21 -2.48 4.65
C CYS A 65 10.91 -1.60 5.68
N VAL A 66 11.50 -0.53 5.18
CA VAL A 66 12.12 0.56 5.96
C VAL A 66 11.54 1.91 5.55
N LEU A 67 11.61 2.87 6.46
CA LEU A 67 11.14 4.22 6.19
C LEU A 67 12.12 4.95 5.27
N ASP A 68 11.61 5.71 4.31
CA ASP A 68 12.45 6.66 3.58
C ASP A 68 12.97 7.76 4.54
N GLU A 69 14.29 7.92 4.62
CA GLU A 69 14.98 8.87 5.51
C GLU A 69 14.52 10.32 5.35
N ASP A 70 14.08 10.71 4.15
CA ASP A 70 13.60 12.06 3.87
C ASP A 70 12.10 12.25 4.18
N PHE A 71 11.34 11.17 4.34
CA PHE A 71 9.88 11.24 4.54
C PHE A 71 9.46 11.99 5.82
N PRO A 72 10.13 11.81 6.98
CA PRO A 72 9.84 12.59 8.19
C PRO A 72 9.90 14.10 7.96
N ARG A 73 10.81 14.59 7.11
CA ARG A 73 10.93 16.03 6.81
C ARG A 73 9.70 16.56 6.07
N VAL A 74 9.12 15.76 5.17
CA VAL A 74 7.87 16.09 4.46
C VAL A 74 6.71 16.14 5.45
N MET A 75 6.61 15.16 6.35
CA MET A 75 5.54 15.11 7.35
C MET A 75 5.58 16.31 8.31
N THR A 76 6.77 16.68 8.78
CA THR A 76 6.98 17.90 9.59
C THR A 76 6.55 19.15 8.82
N PHE A 77 6.98 19.30 7.57
CA PHE A 77 6.63 20.46 6.75
C PHE A 77 5.11 20.63 6.57
N LEU A 78 4.38 19.53 6.36
CA LEU A 78 2.92 19.52 6.22
C LEU A 78 2.22 19.83 7.54
N SER A 79 2.69 19.22 8.64
CA SER A 79 2.16 19.43 9.98
C SER A 79 2.26 20.90 10.43
N GLU A 80 3.42 21.54 10.24
CA GLU A 80 3.65 22.96 10.56
C GLU A 80 2.68 23.91 9.83
N ARG A 81 2.13 23.46 8.70
CA ARG A 81 1.18 24.23 7.87
C ARG A 81 -0.27 23.85 8.09
N ASN A 82 -0.55 22.98 9.07
CA ASN A 82 -1.87 22.41 9.32
C ASN A 82 -2.48 21.75 8.07
N ILE A 83 -1.63 21.16 7.23
CA ILE A 83 -2.07 20.41 6.04
C ILE A 83 -2.34 18.97 6.47
N LYS A 84 -3.54 18.48 6.18
CA LYS A 84 -3.94 17.11 6.52
C LYS A 84 -3.21 16.08 5.69
N THR A 85 -2.89 14.92 6.27
CA THR A 85 -2.19 13.84 5.59
C THR A 85 -3.07 12.60 5.49
N GLY A 86 -2.96 11.88 4.38
CA GLY A 86 -3.66 10.62 4.18
C GLY A 86 -2.80 9.61 3.45
N ILE A 87 -3.16 8.34 3.55
CA ILE A 87 -2.58 7.24 2.78
C ILE A 87 -3.68 6.65 1.91
N VAL A 88 -3.40 6.49 0.62
CA VAL A 88 -4.28 5.85 -0.35
C VAL A 88 -3.45 4.86 -1.14
N THR A 89 -3.69 3.57 -0.92
CA THR A 89 -2.90 2.48 -1.51
C THR A 89 -3.76 1.40 -2.14
N ARG A 90 -3.18 0.65 -3.08
CA ARG A 90 -3.76 -0.55 -3.69
C ARG A 90 -3.56 -1.82 -2.84
N SER A 91 -2.76 -1.72 -1.78
CA SER A 91 -2.58 -2.78 -0.79
C SER A 91 -3.79 -2.88 0.14
N SER A 92 -3.96 -4.00 0.83
CA SER A 92 -5.05 -4.15 1.81
C SER A 92 -4.97 -3.06 2.88
N HIS A 93 -6.11 -2.67 3.45
CA HIS A 93 -6.13 -1.71 4.56
C HIS A 93 -5.34 -2.24 5.76
N ARG A 94 -5.48 -3.54 6.05
CA ARG A 94 -4.70 -4.24 7.09
C ARG A 94 -3.20 -4.05 6.89
N HIS A 95 -2.71 -4.26 5.67
CA HIS A 95 -1.30 -4.07 5.33
C HIS A 95 -0.87 -2.61 5.52
N ALA A 96 -1.68 -1.67 5.04
CA ALA A 96 -1.38 -0.24 5.18
C ALA A 96 -1.24 0.18 6.65
N VAL A 97 -2.12 -0.31 7.52
CA VAL A 97 -2.03 -0.08 8.97
C VAL A 97 -0.78 -0.74 9.56
N ALA A 98 -0.47 -1.99 9.19
CA ALA A 98 0.69 -2.70 9.71
C ALA A 98 2.01 -1.99 9.35
N VAL A 99 2.19 -1.60 8.09
CA VAL A 99 3.38 -0.89 7.62
C VAL A 99 3.51 0.48 8.28
N THR A 100 2.43 1.25 8.35
CA THR A 100 2.48 2.59 8.98
C THR A 100 2.83 2.52 10.46
N GLN A 101 2.29 1.54 11.18
CA GLN A 101 2.66 1.27 12.58
C GLN A 101 4.13 0.87 12.71
N LYS A 102 4.61 -0.06 11.88
CA LYS A 102 6.02 -0.49 11.89
C LYS A 102 6.97 0.69 11.66
N LEU A 103 6.63 1.56 10.71
CA LEU A 103 7.47 2.68 10.29
C LEU A 103 7.26 3.95 11.15
N GLY A 104 6.34 3.93 12.12
CA GLY A 104 6.07 5.08 12.99
C GLY A 104 5.43 6.27 12.27
N ILE A 105 4.68 6.03 11.20
CA ILE A 105 4.02 7.07 10.40
C ILE A 105 2.62 7.34 10.96
N SER A 106 2.28 8.61 11.12
CA SER A 106 0.93 9.05 11.49
C SER A 106 0.29 9.80 10.32
N ALA A 107 -0.92 9.36 9.93
CA ALA A 107 -1.74 10.02 8.92
C ALA A 107 -3.15 10.25 9.48
N ASP A 108 -3.84 11.31 9.05
CA ASP A 108 -5.22 11.59 9.47
C ASP A 108 -6.22 10.57 8.90
N ALA A 109 -5.89 9.92 7.78
CA ALA A 109 -6.71 8.87 7.16
C ALA A 109 -5.83 7.81 6.46
N ILE A 110 -6.28 6.55 6.48
CA ILE A 110 -5.69 5.46 5.71
C ILE A 110 -6.82 4.78 4.95
N ILE A 111 -6.64 4.67 3.63
CA ILE A 111 -7.58 4.04 2.70
C ILE A 111 -6.79 2.97 1.92
N GLY A 112 -7.11 1.71 2.17
CA GLY A 112 -6.63 0.58 1.39
C GLY A 112 -7.65 0.12 0.35
N ARG A 113 -7.24 -0.87 -0.44
CA ARG A 113 -8.07 -1.49 -1.50
C ARG A 113 -9.45 -1.95 -1.01
N ASP A 114 -9.53 -2.45 0.21
CA ASP A 114 -10.74 -3.09 0.71
C ASP A 114 -11.74 -2.09 1.33
N ASP A 115 -11.37 -0.80 1.43
CA ASP A 115 -12.21 0.25 2.03
C ASP A 115 -13.18 0.90 1.04
N THR A 116 -12.91 0.79 -0.27
CA THR A 116 -13.77 1.37 -1.32
C THR A 116 -13.68 0.57 -2.62
N ALA A 117 -14.72 0.65 -3.45
CA ALA A 117 -14.63 0.17 -4.82
C ALA A 117 -13.57 0.97 -5.61
N PRO A 118 -12.91 0.34 -6.62
CA PRO A 118 -11.97 1.00 -7.52
C PRO A 118 -12.59 2.15 -8.33
#